data_AF-A0A951ULH8-F1
#
_entry.id   AF-A0A951ULH8-F1
#
_cell.length_a   1.000
_cell.length_b   1.000
_cell.length_c   1.000
_cell.angle_alpha   90.00
_cell.angle_beta   90.00
_cell.angle_gamma   90.00
#
_symmetry.space_group_name_H-M   'P 1'
#
loop_
_entity.id
_entity.type
_entity.pdbx_description
1 polymer ?
#
loop_
_entity_poly.entity_id
_entity_poly.type
_entity_poly.pdbx_seq_one_letter_code
_entity_poly.pdbx_strand_id
1 'polypeptide(L)'
;MGRIVGLIGTGLIGSLWLCSVAQAASNPIRRAIACPDRLEDLMPLLLRDLPSYANRVNQRAYLTPPAARRENDPDTPGYVLLAGQPDYQALPLNSNRLLNESSSGEPSLSEPPQIFFTTLERQYASGEAVKLQHYHWLFLTQTQSYSWQLVLMFSAIGDYPTQQQPTQHLTSAPQDASQGVIAQAIRLWLTDCRAGAVEGDL
;
A
#
# COMPACT_ATOMS: atom_id res chain seq x y z
N MET A 1 -62.58 -43.30 48.73
CA MET A 1 -63.52 -42.17 48.51
C MET A 1 -62.71 -40.89 48.69
N GLY A 2 -62.52 -39.96 47.77
CA GLY A 2 -62.96 -39.79 46.39
C GLY A 2 -62.41 -38.43 45.88
N ARG A 3 -62.31 -38.34 44.55
CA ARG A 3 -62.30 -37.13 43.68
C ARG A 3 -61.01 -36.28 43.55
N ILE A 4 -60.32 -36.60 42.45
CA ILE A 4 -59.74 -35.77 41.38
C ILE A 4 -60.20 -34.30 41.33
N VAL A 5 -59.22 -33.38 41.23
CA VAL A 5 -59.07 -32.24 40.27
C VAL A 5 -57.55 -31.90 40.34
N GLY A 6 -56.70 -31.85 39.31
CA GLY A 6 -56.85 -31.56 37.89
C GLY A 6 -56.37 -30.13 37.60
N LEU A 7 -55.05 -29.88 37.51
CA LEU A 7 -54.55 -28.65 36.87
C LEU A 7 -53.29 -28.93 36.04
N ILE A 8 -53.45 -28.65 34.76
CA ILE A 8 -52.50 -28.78 33.66
C ILE A 8 -51.64 -27.50 33.64
N GLY A 9 -50.31 -27.65 33.65
CA GLY A 9 -49.36 -26.56 33.43
C GLY A 9 -48.42 -26.95 32.30
N THR A 10 -48.79 -26.55 31.09
CA THR A 10 -48.09 -26.78 29.82
C THR A 10 -46.68 -26.21 29.81
N GLY A 11 -45.74 -26.99 29.26
CA GLY A 11 -44.34 -26.61 29.07
C GLY A 11 -44.18 -25.45 28.09
N LEU A 12 -43.33 -24.49 28.48
CA LEU A 12 -42.78 -23.47 27.59
C LEU A 12 -41.63 -24.11 26.79
N ILE A 13 -41.93 -24.58 25.58
CA ILE A 13 -40.90 -24.88 24.58
C ILE A 13 -40.46 -23.54 24.01
N GLY A 14 -39.31 -23.04 24.46
CA GLY A 14 -38.65 -21.88 23.88
C GLY A 14 -38.19 -22.20 22.46
N SER A 15 -38.91 -21.70 21.46
CA SER A 15 -38.52 -21.78 20.06
C SER A 15 -37.31 -20.86 19.82
N LEU A 16 -36.13 -21.47 19.71
CA LEU A 16 -34.93 -20.82 19.17
C LEU A 16 -35.14 -20.60 17.67
N TRP A 17 -35.48 -19.37 17.30
CA TRP A 17 -35.50 -18.95 15.90
C TRP A 17 -34.05 -18.88 15.40
N LEU A 18 -33.67 -19.87 14.60
CA LEU A 18 -32.49 -19.79 13.74
C LEU A 18 -32.77 -18.72 12.68
N CYS A 19 -32.31 -17.50 12.92
CA CYS A 19 -32.15 -16.51 11.85
C CYS A 19 -31.07 -17.02 10.90
N SER A 20 -31.47 -17.77 9.87
CA SER A 20 -30.62 -18.02 8.71
C SER A 20 -30.39 -16.69 7.99
N VAL A 21 -29.21 -16.09 8.20
CA VAL A 21 -28.74 -14.97 7.39
C VAL A 21 -28.40 -15.53 6.02
N ALA A 22 -29.26 -15.27 5.02
CA ALA A 22 -28.95 -15.58 3.64
C ALA A 22 -27.75 -14.75 3.19
N GLN A 23 -26.62 -15.39 2.96
CA GLN A 23 -25.43 -14.77 2.39
C GLN A 23 -25.74 -14.46 0.92
N ALA A 24 -26.05 -13.21 0.60
CA ALA A 24 -26.17 -12.79 -0.79
C ALA A 24 -24.80 -12.89 -1.46
N ALA A 25 -24.68 -13.71 -2.50
CA ALA A 25 -23.49 -13.74 -3.35
C ALA A 25 -23.41 -12.41 -4.11
N SER A 26 -22.58 -11.48 -3.63
CA SER A 26 -22.30 -10.25 -4.35
C SER A 26 -21.45 -10.58 -5.57
N ASN A 27 -22.02 -10.45 -6.78
CA ASN A 27 -21.21 -10.41 -7.99
C ASN A 27 -20.34 -9.16 -7.92
N PRO A 28 -19.00 -9.28 -7.93
CA PRO A 28 -18.14 -8.11 -7.92
C PRO A 28 -18.40 -7.30 -9.20
N ILE A 29 -18.60 -5.99 -9.03
CA ILE A 29 -18.91 -5.06 -10.13
C ILE A 29 -17.78 -5.03 -11.17
N ARG A 30 -16.55 -5.40 -10.77
CA ARG A 30 -15.39 -5.54 -11.65
C ARG A 30 -14.78 -6.94 -11.54
N ARG A 31 -14.21 -7.42 -12.65
CA ARG A 31 -13.51 -8.71 -12.68
C ARG A 31 -12.24 -8.60 -11.84
N ALA A 32 -12.10 -9.53 -10.91
CA ALA A 32 -10.82 -9.79 -10.26
C ALA A 32 -9.79 -10.17 -11.33
N ILE A 33 -8.61 -9.56 -11.28
CA ILE A 33 -7.48 -9.94 -12.14
C ILE A 33 -6.49 -10.76 -11.31
N ALA A 34 -5.85 -11.72 -11.96
CA ALA A 34 -4.72 -12.43 -11.36
C ALA A 34 -3.55 -11.46 -11.11
N CYS A 35 -2.87 -11.61 -9.98
CA CYS A 35 -1.71 -10.78 -9.68
C CYS A 35 -0.61 -11.00 -10.74
N PRO A 36 -0.13 -9.97 -11.45
CA PRO A 36 0.85 -10.17 -12.50
C PRO A 36 2.21 -10.65 -11.99
N ASP A 37 2.79 -11.62 -12.70
CA ASP A 37 4.13 -12.14 -12.40
C ASP A 37 5.25 -11.25 -12.99
N ARG A 38 4.97 -10.46 -14.02
CA ARG A 38 5.95 -9.53 -14.60
C ARG A 38 5.83 -8.17 -13.94
N LEU A 39 6.97 -7.56 -13.66
CA LEU A 39 7.04 -6.30 -12.95
C LEU A 39 6.42 -5.15 -13.75
N GLU A 40 6.60 -5.18 -15.07
CA GLU A 40 6.08 -4.20 -16.04
C GLU A 40 4.56 -4.21 -16.12
N ASP A 41 3.93 -5.34 -15.80
CA ASP A 41 2.47 -5.47 -15.73
C ASP A 41 1.95 -5.15 -14.31
N LEU A 42 2.74 -5.45 -13.27
CA LEU A 42 2.41 -5.22 -11.86
C LEU A 42 2.40 -3.73 -11.50
N MET A 43 3.47 -3.02 -11.85
CA MET A 43 3.70 -1.65 -11.37
C MET A 43 2.65 -0.64 -11.83
N PRO A 44 2.14 -0.66 -13.08
CA PRO A 44 1.06 0.24 -13.48
C PRO A 44 -0.20 0.08 -12.63
N LEU A 45 -0.60 -1.15 -12.31
CA LEU A 45 -1.76 -1.43 -11.45
C LEU A 45 -1.51 -0.96 -10.01
N LEU A 46 -0.32 -1.27 -9.49
CA LEU A 46 0.10 -0.85 -8.15
C LEU A 46 0.06 0.67 -8.01
N LEU A 47 0.69 1.41 -8.93
CA LEU A 47 0.81 2.86 -8.84
C LEU A 47 -0.52 3.57 -9.09
N ARG A 48 -1.40 3.00 -9.93
CA ARG A 48 -2.78 3.48 -10.08
C ARG A 48 -3.54 3.44 -8.75
N ASP A 49 -3.41 2.35 -8.00
CA ASP A 49 -4.16 2.15 -6.75
C ASP A 49 -3.45 2.72 -5.51
N LEU A 50 -2.15 3.00 -5.62
CA LEU A 50 -1.29 3.41 -4.51
C LEU A 50 -1.85 4.61 -3.72
N PRO A 51 -2.37 5.69 -4.34
CA PRO A 51 -2.96 6.81 -3.59
C PRO A 51 -4.08 6.36 -2.65
N SER A 52 -4.97 5.47 -3.10
CA SER A 52 -6.08 4.95 -2.29
C SER A 52 -5.59 4.13 -1.10
N TYR A 53 -4.61 3.25 -1.33
CA TYR A 53 -4.02 2.44 -0.26
C TYR A 53 -3.22 3.29 0.73
N ALA A 54 -2.41 4.23 0.24
CA ALA A 54 -1.62 5.14 1.06
C ALA A 54 -2.51 6.03 1.93
N ASN A 55 -3.59 6.58 1.36
CA ASN A 55 -4.53 7.39 2.13
C ASN A 55 -5.23 6.58 3.22
N ARG A 56 -5.59 5.32 2.96
CA ARG A 56 -6.13 4.41 3.99
C ARG A 56 -5.14 4.18 5.13
N VAL A 57 -3.84 4.00 4.83
CA VAL A 57 -2.78 3.84 5.83
C VAL A 57 -2.58 5.14 6.61
N ASN A 58 -2.47 6.29 5.94
CA ASN A 58 -2.34 7.61 6.56
C ASN A 58 -3.46 7.89 7.56
N GLN A 59 -4.72 7.66 7.17
CA GLN A 59 -5.86 7.89 8.06
C GLN A 59 -5.78 7.01 9.31
N ARG A 60 -5.40 5.74 9.16
CA ARG A 60 -5.24 4.83 10.31
C ARG A 60 -4.09 5.26 11.22
N ALA A 61 -2.95 5.64 10.65
CA ALA A 61 -1.79 6.09 11.41
C ALA A 61 -2.11 7.38 12.18
N TYR A 62 -2.76 8.35 11.54
CA TYR A 62 -3.15 9.62 12.17
C TYR A 62 -4.13 9.44 13.35
N LEU A 63 -5.06 8.49 13.24
CA LEU A 63 -6.03 8.16 14.31
C LEU A 63 -5.39 7.37 15.47
N THR A 64 -4.15 6.92 15.34
CA THR A 64 -3.44 6.20 16.41
C THR A 64 -3.11 7.17 17.56
N PRO A 65 -3.43 6.82 18.82
CA PRO A 65 -3.10 7.67 19.97
C PRO A 65 -1.59 7.95 20.04
N PRO A 66 -1.15 9.12 20.51
CA PRO A 66 0.27 9.49 20.56
C PRO A 66 1.16 8.46 21.25
N ALA A 67 0.66 7.82 22.32
CA ALA A 67 1.39 6.79 23.08
C ALA A 67 1.62 5.47 22.31
N ALA A 68 0.92 5.25 21.20
CA ALA A 68 1.02 4.05 20.37
C ALA A 68 1.53 4.36 18.94
N ARG A 69 1.90 5.63 18.69
CA ARG A 69 2.39 6.09 17.39
C ARG A 69 3.78 5.51 17.13
N ARG A 70 4.02 5.04 15.91
CA ARG A 70 5.34 4.58 15.45
C ARG A 70 6.19 5.78 15.04
N GLU A 71 7.51 5.62 15.07
CA GLU A 71 8.46 6.65 14.66
C GLU A 71 8.22 7.19 13.24
N ASN A 72 7.69 6.35 12.35
CA ASN A 72 7.43 6.69 10.94
C ASN A 72 5.97 7.08 10.65
N ASP A 73 5.13 7.20 11.68
CA ASP A 73 3.76 7.65 11.50
C ASP A 73 3.74 9.18 11.29
N PRO A 74 2.90 9.69 10.37
CA PRO A 74 2.88 11.10 10.05
C PRO A 74 2.33 11.94 11.21
N ASP A 75 3.03 13.03 11.52
CA ASP A 75 2.58 13.99 12.53
C ASP A 75 1.46 14.90 12.03
N THR A 76 1.42 15.14 10.72
CA THR A 76 0.44 16.01 10.04
C THR A 76 -0.41 15.17 9.09
N PRO A 77 -1.73 15.42 9.00
CA PRO A 77 -2.57 14.70 8.05
C PRO A 77 -2.17 15.04 6.60
N GLY A 78 -1.70 14.01 5.89
CA GLY A 78 -1.31 14.06 4.49
C GLY A 78 -2.19 13.18 3.60
N TYR A 79 -2.38 13.61 2.36
CA TYR A 79 -3.10 12.87 1.34
C TYR A 79 -2.26 12.72 0.08
N VAL A 80 -1.98 11.50 -0.31
CA VAL A 80 -1.38 11.17 -1.60
C VAL A 80 -2.44 11.41 -2.67
N LEU A 81 -2.11 12.30 -3.61
CA LEU A 81 -3.00 12.71 -4.70
C LEU A 81 -2.78 11.86 -5.96
N LEU A 82 -1.53 11.59 -6.29
CA LEU A 82 -1.14 10.83 -7.47
C LEU A 82 0.20 10.12 -7.27
N ALA A 83 0.41 9.06 -8.03
CA ALA A 83 1.70 8.41 -8.22
C ALA A 83 2.15 8.62 -9.67
N GLY A 84 3.42 8.92 -9.87
CA GLY A 84 4.06 9.04 -11.17
C GLY A 84 4.29 7.67 -11.82
N GLN A 85 4.75 7.68 -13.07
CA GLN A 85 5.10 6.46 -13.79
C GLN A 85 6.34 5.79 -13.18
N PRO A 86 6.44 4.45 -13.26
CA PRO A 86 7.63 3.73 -12.82
C PRO A 86 8.77 3.92 -13.82
N ASP A 87 9.98 4.07 -13.29
CA ASP A 87 11.24 3.97 -14.01
C ASP A 87 12.00 2.75 -13.47
N TYR A 88 12.41 1.86 -14.38
CA TYR A 88 13.11 0.61 -14.07
C TYR A 88 14.63 0.74 -14.23
N GLN A 89 15.13 1.90 -14.61
CA GLN A 89 16.56 2.12 -14.75
C GLN A 89 17.21 2.11 -13.36
N ALA A 90 18.11 1.14 -13.14
CA ALA A 90 18.93 1.11 -11.95
C ALA A 90 19.75 2.40 -11.85
N LEU A 91 19.91 2.94 -10.63
CA LEU A 91 20.78 4.09 -10.44
C LEU A 91 22.21 3.66 -10.82
N PRO A 92 22.94 4.45 -11.61
CA PRO A 92 24.34 4.18 -11.85
C PRO A 92 25.07 4.35 -10.51
N LEU A 93 25.33 3.24 -9.82
CA LEU A 93 26.26 3.23 -8.71
C LEU A 93 27.60 3.64 -9.33
N ASN A 94 28.19 4.73 -8.86
CA ASN A 94 29.52 5.12 -9.32
C ASN A 94 30.50 4.01 -8.89
N SER A 95 30.72 3.03 -9.76
CA SER A 95 31.47 1.79 -9.53
C SER A 95 32.95 2.03 -9.24
N ASN A 96 33.44 3.27 -9.33
CA ASN A 96 34.84 3.65 -9.10
C ASN A 96 35.36 3.40 -7.69
N ARG A 97 34.56 2.85 -6.78
CA ARG A 97 35.04 2.42 -5.46
C ARG A 97 34.90 0.95 -5.14
N LEU A 98 34.25 0.13 -5.97
CA LEU A 98 34.01 -1.26 -5.58
C LEU A 98 34.59 -2.32 -6.50
N LEU A 99 34.73 -2.15 -7.82
CA LEU A 99 35.29 -3.22 -8.64
C LEU A 99 36.06 -2.65 -9.84
N ASN A 100 37.39 -2.82 -9.82
CA ASN A 100 38.09 -3.24 -11.02
C ASN A 100 37.39 -4.51 -11.53
N GLU A 101 37.26 -4.64 -12.84
CA GLU A 101 36.61 -5.74 -13.59
C GLU A 101 35.15 -5.47 -14.01
N SER A 102 35.04 -4.93 -15.22
CA SER A 102 34.27 -5.54 -16.31
C SER A 102 32.89 -6.11 -15.97
N SER A 103 31.82 -5.33 -16.21
CA SER A 103 30.59 -5.88 -16.79
C SER A 103 29.60 -4.78 -17.15
N SER A 104 29.53 -4.47 -18.45
CA SER A 104 28.25 -4.33 -19.12
C SER A 104 27.49 -5.65 -18.92
N GLY A 105 26.52 -5.69 -18.00
CA GLY A 105 25.84 -6.92 -17.63
C GLY A 105 24.39 -6.63 -17.23
N GLU A 106 23.48 -7.25 -17.96
CA GLU A 106 22.08 -7.49 -17.59
C GLU A 106 21.92 -7.70 -16.07
N PRO A 107 20.82 -7.20 -15.46
CA PRO A 107 20.56 -7.43 -14.05
C PRO A 107 20.59 -8.93 -13.77
N SER A 108 21.57 -9.35 -12.97
CA SER A 108 21.66 -10.72 -12.47
C SER A 108 20.35 -11.06 -11.76
N LEU A 109 19.80 -12.26 -12.01
CA LEU A 109 18.63 -12.83 -11.32
C LEU A 109 18.79 -12.89 -9.78
N SER A 110 19.95 -12.52 -9.24
CA SER A 110 20.24 -12.48 -7.80
C SER A 110 19.96 -11.13 -7.13
N GLU A 111 19.83 -10.03 -7.88
CA GLU A 111 19.64 -8.70 -7.31
C GLU A 111 18.16 -8.26 -7.39
N PRO A 112 17.56 -7.76 -6.29
CA PRO A 112 16.19 -7.26 -6.33
C PRO A 112 16.06 -6.13 -7.36
N PRO A 113 15.09 -6.17 -8.29
CA PRO A 113 14.85 -5.06 -9.21
C PRO A 113 14.61 -3.76 -8.44
N GLN A 114 15.25 -2.69 -8.91
CA GLN A 114 15.05 -1.33 -8.44
C GLN A 114 13.98 -0.66 -9.31
N ILE A 115 12.95 -0.11 -8.66
CA ILE A 115 11.92 0.69 -9.31
C ILE A 115 11.90 2.08 -8.69
N PHE A 116 12.10 3.09 -9.51
CA PHE A 116 11.95 4.47 -9.11
C PHE A 116 10.57 4.99 -9.50
N PHE A 117 9.94 5.77 -8.62
CA PHE A 117 8.72 6.50 -8.94
C PHE A 117 8.56 7.71 -8.01
N THR A 118 7.61 8.57 -8.33
CA THR A 118 7.28 9.74 -7.50
C THR A 118 5.85 9.67 -6.99
N THR A 119 5.55 10.36 -5.89
CA THR A 119 4.18 10.64 -5.47
C THR A 119 4.01 12.12 -5.17
N LEU A 120 2.80 12.64 -5.42
CA LEU A 120 2.43 13.98 -4.98
C LEU A 120 1.57 13.86 -3.73
N GLU A 121 2.03 14.46 -2.65
CA GLU A 121 1.28 14.55 -1.40
C GLU A 121 0.79 15.97 -1.18
N ARG A 122 -0.40 16.10 -0.59
CA ARG A 122 -0.90 17.34 -0.01
C ARG A 122 -1.01 17.19 1.49
N GLN A 123 -0.36 18.08 2.22
CA GLN A 123 -0.48 18.19 3.67
C GLN A 123 -1.22 19.46 4.04
N TYR A 124 -1.85 19.45 5.21
CA TYR A 124 -2.52 20.61 5.78
C TYR A 124 -1.81 21.03 7.05
N ALA A 125 -1.06 22.13 6.98
CA ALA A 125 -0.34 22.70 8.12
C ALA A 125 -0.84 24.14 8.34
N SER A 126 -1.19 24.48 9.58
CA SER A 126 -1.61 25.84 9.95
C SER A 126 -2.77 26.42 9.11
N GLY A 127 -3.64 25.57 8.57
CA GLY A 127 -4.77 25.98 7.72
C GLY A 127 -4.41 26.18 6.24
N GLU A 128 -3.15 25.99 5.85
CA GLU A 128 -2.69 26.07 4.46
C GLU A 128 -2.41 24.68 3.89
N ALA A 129 -2.65 24.54 2.59
CA ALA A 129 -2.35 23.32 1.85
C ALA A 129 -0.96 23.43 1.22
N VAL A 130 -0.04 22.58 1.66
CA VAL A 130 1.30 22.45 1.08
C VAL A 130 1.35 21.20 0.22
N LYS A 131 2.00 21.29 -0.95
CA LYS A 131 2.23 20.15 -1.84
C LYS A 131 3.69 19.72 -1.75
N LEU A 132 3.91 18.44 -1.55
CA LEU A 132 5.24 17.83 -1.46
C LEU A 132 5.36 16.75 -2.53
N GLN A 133 6.49 16.73 -3.22
CA GLN A 133 6.82 15.64 -4.13
C GLN A 133 7.74 14.66 -3.43
N HIS A 134 7.30 13.41 -3.33
CA HIS A 134 8.12 12.35 -2.77
C HIS A 134 8.74 11.53 -3.89
N TYR A 135 9.97 11.10 -3.64
CA TYR A 135 10.82 10.33 -4.53
C TYR A 135 11.05 8.99 -3.89
N HIS A 136 10.83 7.90 -4.60
CA HIS A 136 10.83 6.56 -4.03
C HIS A 136 11.74 5.64 -4.81
N TRP A 137 12.59 4.90 -4.10
CA TRP A 137 13.35 3.76 -4.64
C TRP A 137 12.83 2.51 -3.98
N LEU A 138 12.13 1.69 -4.76
CA LEU A 138 11.47 0.47 -4.31
C LEU A 138 12.26 -0.75 -4.78
N PHE A 139 12.49 -1.67 -3.85
CA PHE A 139 13.15 -2.94 -4.12
C PHE A 139 12.17 -4.07 -3.83
N LEU A 140 11.78 -4.78 -4.90
CA LEU A 140 10.87 -5.92 -4.81
C LEU A 140 11.64 -7.22 -5.07
N THR A 141 11.14 -8.33 -4.53
CA THR A 141 11.63 -9.66 -4.87
C THR A 141 10.46 -10.60 -5.12
N GLN A 142 10.67 -11.61 -5.96
CA GLN A 142 9.72 -12.70 -6.11
C GLN A 142 10.10 -13.86 -5.20
N THR A 143 9.10 -14.39 -4.52
CA THR A 143 9.23 -15.68 -3.83
C THR A 143 9.22 -16.83 -4.82
N GLN A 144 9.56 -18.04 -4.34
CA GLN A 144 9.49 -19.28 -5.12
C GLN A 144 8.10 -19.56 -5.70
N SER A 145 7.04 -18.97 -5.13
CA SER A 145 5.65 -19.09 -5.60
C SER A 145 5.24 -17.91 -6.49
N TYR A 146 6.18 -17.22 -7.14
CA TYR A 146 5.96 -16.07 -8.03
C TYR A 146 5.28 -14.86 -7.36
N SER A 147 5.25 -14.83 -6.04
CA SER A 147 4.61 -13.74 -5.29
C SER A 147 5.60 -12.61 -5.00
N TRP A 148 5.25 -11.39 -5.42
CA TRP A 148 6.01 -10.18 -5.14
C TRP A 148 5.96 -9.76 -3.68
N GLN A 149 7.13 -9.39 -3.14
CA GLN A 149 7.30 -8.88 -1.78
C GLN A 149 8.23 -7.67 -1.77
N LEU A 150 7.89 -6.68 -0.93
CA LEU A 150 8.75 -5.52 -0.67
C LEU A 150 9.90 -5.92 0.25
N VAL A 151 11.13 -5.72 -0.22
CA VAL A 151 12.36 -5.95 0.53
C VAL A 151 12.75 -4.68 1.28
N LEU A 152 12.95 -3.60 0.53
CA LEU A 152 13.47 -2.33 1.01
C LEU A 152 12.84 -1.18 0.22
N MET A 153 12.74 -0.03 0.85
CA MET A 153 12.31 1.20 0.20
C MET A 153 13.04 2.39 0.78
N PHE A 154 13.62 3.23 -0.09
CA PHE A 154 14.11 4.55 0.31
C PHE A 154 13.17 5.63 -0.18
N SER A 155 13.13 6.76 0.52
CA SER A 155 12.40 7.93 0.05
C SER A 155 13.13 9.22 0.33
N ALA A 156 12.93 10.18 -0.55
CA ALA A 156 13.34 11.56 -0.34
C ALA A 156 12.15 12.49 -0.61
N ILE A 157 12.16 13.67 0.02
CA ILE A 157 11.11 14.67 -0.11
C ILE A 157 11.70 15.85 -0.87
N GLY A 158 10.98 16.36 -1.85
CA GLY A 158 11.31 17.60 -2.51
C GLY A 158 10.12 18.55 -2.59
N ASP A 159 10.43 19.83 -2.76
CA ASP A 159 9.43 20.86 -2.96
C ASP A 159 8.73 20.66 -4.31
N TYR A 160 7.40 20.72 -4.32
CA TYR A 160 6.67 20.66 -5.59
C TYR A 160 6.92 21.96 -6.39
N PRO A 161 7.38 21.88 -7.66
CA PRO A 161 7.73 23.07 -8.43
C PRO A 161 6.54 24.01 -8.57
N THR A 162 6.75 25.27 -8.21
CA THR A 162 5.79 26.36 -8.45
C THR A 162 6.26 27.20 -9.64
N GLN A 163 5.36 27.93 -10.28
CA GLN A 163 5.68 28.80 -11.43
C GLN A 163 6.77 29.86 -11.10
N GLN A 164 6.97 30.16 -9.82
CA GLN A 164 7.93 31.17 -9.34
C GLN A 164 9.33 30.60 -9.09
N GLN A 165 9.46 29.29 -8.82
CA GLN A 165 10.75 28.60 -8.65
C GLN A 165 10.78 27.28 -9.45
N PRO A 166 11.05 27.31 -10.76
CA PRO A 166 11.11 26.10 -11.59
C PRO A 166 12.39 25.27 -11.37
N THR A 167 13.45 25.86 -10.78
CA THR A 167 14.82 25.33 -10.85
C THR A 167 15.46 24.97 -9.51
N GLN A 168 14.79 25.16 -8.37
CA GLN A 168 15.31 24.79 -7.06
C GLN A 168 14.50 23.63 -6.48
N HIS A 169 14.65 22.45 -7.09
CA HIS A 169 14.09 21.24 -6.51
C HIS A 169 15.03 20.73 -5.41
N LEU A 170 14.87 21.26 -4.19
CA LEU A 170 15.61 20.81 -3.01
C LEU A 170 15.06 19.45 -2.59
N THR A 171 15.71 18.37 -3.02
CA THR A 171 15.42 17.03 -2.54
C THR A 171 16.21 16.78 -1.25
N SER A 172 15.54 16.31 -0.20
CA SER A 172 16.20 15.82 1.01
C SER A 172 17.14 14.65 0.69
N ALA A 173 18.05 14.33 1.61
CA ALA A 173 18.77 13.07 1.51
C ALA A 173 17.76 11.89 1.52
N PRO A 174 17.94 10.85 0.68
CA PRO A 174 17.15 9.64 0.77
C PRO A 174 17.29 8.97 2.14
N GLN A 175 16.18 8.59 2.74
CA GLN A 175 16.11 7.88 4.02
C GLN A 175 15.36 6.56 3.88
N ASP A 176 15.62 5.61 4.77
CA ASP A 176 14.87 4.37 4.81
C ASP A 176 13.39 4.66 5.09
N ALA A 177 12.54 4.22 4.18
CA ALA A 177 11.09 4.39 4.22
C ALA A 177 10.37 3.04 4.19
N SER A 178 11.07 1.93 4.46
CA SER A 178 10.54 0.57 4.40
C SER A 178 9.42 0.28 5.40
N GLN A 179 9.31 1.11 6.43
CA GLN A 179 8.24 1.13 7.42
C GLN A 179 7.29 2.34 7.27
N GLY A 180 7.53 3.20 6.30
CA GLY A 180 6.70 4.38 6.02
C GLY A 180 5.36 4.02 5.40
N VAL A 181 4.49 5.03 5.29
CA VAL A 181 3.12 4.91 4.78
C VAL A 181 3.08 4.28 3.40
N ILE A 182 3.93 4.75 2.48
CA ILE A 182 3.96 4.25 1.10
C ILE A 182 4.39 2.77 1.06
N ALA A 183 5.42 2.39 1.82
CA ALA A 183 5.85 0.99 1.90
C ALA A 183 4.76 0.09 2.50
N GLN A 184 4.09 0.53 3.56
CA GLN A 184 2.96 -0.20 4.15
C GLN A 184 1.80 -0.34 3.16
N ALA A 185 1.48 0.72 2.42
CA ALA A 185 0.46 0.70 1.37
C ALA A 185 0.80 -0.29 0.27
N ILE A 186 2.05 -0.33 -0.19
CA ILE A 186 2.54 -1.30 -1.17
C ILE A 186 2.42 -2.73 -0.64
N ARG A 187 2.86 -3.01 0.59
CA ARG A 187 2.73 -4.35 1.20
C ARG A 187 1.27 -4.81 1.26
N LEU A 188 0.37 -3.89 1.59
CA LEU A 188 -1.06 -4.16 1.65
C LEU A 188 -1.65 -4.42 0.26
N TRP A 189 -1.32 -3.58 -0.73
CA TRP A 189 -1.75 -3.79 -2.11
C TRP A 189 -1.23 -5.11 -2.69
N LEU A 190 0.05 -5.44 -2.46
CA LEU A 190 0.63 -6.73 -2.88
C LEU A 190 -0.11 -7.91 -2.24
N THR A 191 -0.60 -7.75 -1.02
CA THR A 191 -1.38 -8.78 -0.32
C THR A 191 -2.75 -8.96 -0.95
N ASP A 192 -3.44 -7.86 -1.23
CA ASP A 192 -4.74 -7.87 -1.89
C ASP A 192 -4.63 -8.39 -3.33
N CYS A 193 -3.53 -8.06 -4.03
CA CYS A 193 -3.22 -8.55 -5.38
C CYS A 193 -3.11 -10.08 -5.40
N ARG A 194 -2.33 -10.66 -4.50
CA ARG A 194 -2.21 -12.14 -4.37
C ARG A 194 -3.52 -12.82 -4.00
N ALA A 195 -4.42 -12.11 -3.32
CA ALA A 195 -5.75 -12.60 -2.98
C ALA A 195 -6.77 -12.44 -4.13
N GLY A 196 -6.38 -11.84 -5.26
CA GLY A 196 -7.28 -11.53 -6.37
C GLY A 196 -8.31 -10.44 -6.04
N ALA A 197 -8.02 -9.59 -5.06
CA ALA A 197 -8.91 -8.52 -4.59
C ALA A 197 -8.64 -7.16 -5.26
N VAL A 198 -7.67 -7.09 -6.17
CA VAL A 198 -7.35 -5.88 -6.93
C VAL A 198 -8.20 -5.82 -8.20
N GLU A 199 -8.76 -4.64 -8.45
CA GLU A 199 -9.51 -4.36 -9.67
C GLU A 199 -8.56 -4.22 -10.86
N GLY A 200 -8.99 -4.56 -12.06
CA GLY A 200 -8.25 -4.16 -13.25
C GLY A 200 -9.10 -3.42 -14.26
N ASP A 201 -8.41 -2.83 -15.23
CA ASP A 201 -9.01 -1.97 -16.23
C ASP A 201 -9.65 -2.83 -17.34
N LEU A 202 -10.80 -2.35 -17.86
CA LEU A 202 -11.58 -2.96 -18.94
C LEU A 202 -10.98 -2.64 -20.31
#